data_AF-A0AAW7EAB6-F1
#
_entry.id   AF-A0AAW7EAB6-F1
#
_cell.length_a   1.000
_cell.length_b   1.000
_cell.length_c   1.000
_cell.angle_alpha   90.00
_cell.angle_beta   90.00
_cell.angle_gamma   90.00
#
_symmetry.space_group_name_H-M   'P 1'
#
loop_
_entity.id
_entity.type
_entity.pdbx_description
1 polymer ?
#
loop_
_entity_poly.entity_id
_entity_poly.type
_entity_poly.pdbx_seq_one_letter_code
_entity_poly.pdbx_strand_id
1 'polypeptide(L)'
;MSIQEFAYQLAQKIQSQFAIKISRSHIYELIALNQGFKSYNAFVGQNLLFNCNYDSSETYHEHDLLGLLTSEILKNPPKTDYSNYEDDQIHWDDYESNHLLENIQNLILKLKSLLKESYEYEQYFNLAKTLQYEFLFLNLDYLNFKELRESLSYSDFENGSFEDEYDDFYDGDENKFDIIGQKLDKIKIYAEERHNLDAYAVLVGYYRYLANQIAPYGRDGSTFGAKWDNDKQKYIKSKETSELKKQYDEFIKLAEHYQEFVKFAPISLAEIDFEADKEVIYKQFLYLCNRGNLNAIEDFLYRGVFKNSGEAWIYIYLAQLLGKDFTKDDLRAYNAYTGEAYDDYGPIEIAGREAIQYVIDLDNLSEEKDQLAQKIAQELFEKI
;
A
#
# COMPACT_ATOMS: atom_id res chain seq x y z
N MET A 1 10.24 10.31 23.13
CA MET A 1 10.13 9.30 24.22
C MET A 1 10.14 7.90 23.58
N SER A 2 10.28 6.79 24.30
CA SER A 2 10.12 5.49 23.61
C SER A 2 8.65 5.07 23.49
N ILE A 3 8.27 4.29 22.47
CA ILE A 3 6.90 3.75 22.37
C ILE A 3 6.56 2.85 23.58
N GLN A 4 7.56 2.17 24.15
CA GLN A 4 7.40 1.37 25.36
C GLN A 4 7.11 2.22 26.60
N GLU A 5 7.77 3.38 26.69
CA GLU A 5 7.55 4.35 27.75
C GLU A 5 6.17 5.00 27.62
N PHE A 6 5.78 5.39 26.40
CA PHE A 6 4.43 5.91 26.13
C PHE A 6 3.36 4.90 26.54
N ALA A 7 3.48 3.65 26.09
CA ALA A 7 2.54 2.61 26.45
C ALA A 7 2.49 2.34 27.97
N TYR A 8 3.62 2.44 28.67
CA TYR A 8 3.66 2.31 30.12
C TYR A 8 2.95 3.47 30.82
N GLN A 9 3.27 4.72 30.46
CA GLN A 9 2.69 5.91 31.06
C GLN A 9 1.18 5.98 30.81
N LEU A 10 0.74 5.67 29.59
CA LEU A 10 -0.67 5.65 29.22
C LEU A 10 -1.44 4.57 30.00
N ALA A 11 -0.86 3.38 30.20
CA ALA A 11 -1.47 2.35 31.04
C ALA A 11 -1.67 2.82 32.48
N GLN A 12 -0.69 3.52 33.04
CA GLN A 12 -0.78 4.08 34.39
C GLN A 12 -1.84 5.17 34.49
N LYS A 13 -1.90 6.07 33.50
CA LYS A 13 -2.92 7.12 33.43
C LYS A 13 -4.33 6.54 33.37
N ILE A 14 -4.55 5.52 32.55
CA ILE A 14 -5.85 4.84 32.44
C ILE A 14 -6.24 4.19 33.77
N GLN A 15 -5.30 3.50 34.42
CA GLN A 15 -5.54 2.86 35.71
C GLN A 15 -5.85 3.86 36.82
N SER A 16 -5.20 5.02 36.85
CA SER A 16 -5.44 6.04 37.87
C SER A 16 -6.74 6.79 37.64
N GLN A 17 -7.08 7.10 36.39
CA GLN A 17 -8.25 7.91 36.05
C GLN A 17 -9.56 7.11 36.04
N PHE A 18 -9.52 5.86 35.57
CA PHE A 18 -10.74 5.05 35.36
C PHE A 18 -10.84 3.82 36.27
N ALA A 19 -9.82 3.56 37.10
CA ALA A 19 -9.70 2.31 37.86
C ALA A 19 -9.69 1.03 36.98
N ILE A 20 -9.43 1.17 35.67
CA ILE A 20 -9.39 0.07 34.70
C ILE A 20 -7.95 -0.38 34.49
N LYS A 21 -7.71 -1.69 34.58
CA LYS A 21 -6.39 -2.27 34.32
C LYS A 21 -6.24 -2.62 32.85
N ILE A 22 -5.45 -1.84 32.12
CA ILE A 22 -5.07 -2.13 30.73
C ILE A 22 -3.62 -2.63 30.65
N SER A 23 -3.38 -3.65 29.83
CA SER A 23 -2.03 -4.16 29.60
C SER A 23 -1.30 -3.32 28.55
N ARG A 24 0.04 -3.28 28.59
CA ARG A 24 0.85 -2.60 27.56
C ARG A 24 0.62 -3.20 26.17
N SER A 25 0.41 -4.51 26.06
CA SER A 25 0.07 -5.16 24.80
C SER A 25 -1.25 -4.68 24.22
N HIS A 26 -2.25 -4.38 25.06
CA HIS A 26 -3.50 -3.77 24.58
C HIS A 26 -3.27 -2.35 24.04
N ILE A 27 -2.38 -1.58 24.67
CA ILE A 27 -2.06 -0.24 24.16
C ILE A 27 -1.35 -0.32 22.81
N TYR A 28 -0.42 -1.26 22.62
CA TYR A 28 0.17 -1.47 21.29
C TYR A 28 -0.86 -1.83 20.22
N GLU A 29 -1.86 -2.65 20.55
CA GLU A 29 -2.98 -2.97 19.65
C GLU A 29 -3.83 -1.74 19.32
N LEU A 30 -4.00 -0.82 20.26
CA LEU A 30 -4.76 0.42 20.06
C LEU A 30 -3.96 1.45 19.27
N ILE A 31 -2.64 1.55 19.49
CA ILE A 31 -1.74 2.37 18.67
C ILE A 31 -1.78 1.87 17.23
N ALA A 32 -1.69 0.55 17.01
CA ALA A 32 -1.76 -0.03 15.67
C ALA A 32 -3.08 0.29 14.98
N LEU A 33 -4.21 0.19 15.70
CA LEU A 33 -5.52 0.58 15.19
C LEU A 33 -5.56 2.06 14.78
N ASN A 34 -4.99 2.96 15.59
CA ASN A 34 -4.88 4.38 15.26
C ASN A 34 -4.01 4.67 14.03
N GLN A 35 -3.11 3.75 13.68
CA GLN A 35 -2.30 3.81 12.47
C GLN A 35 -2.96 3.09 11.27
N GLY A 36 -4.22 2.65 11.40
CA GLY A 36 -4.96 1.94 10.34
C GLY A 36 -4.68 0.43 10.26
N PHE A 37 -3.96 -0.15 11.23
CA PHE A 37 -3.62 -1.58 11.24
C PHE A 37 -4.54 -2.39 12.16
N LYS A 38 -4.95 -3.58 11.69
CA LYS A 38 -5.83 -4.48 12.46
C LYS A 38 -5.21 -5.00 13.76
N SER A 39 -3.87 -5.08 13.82
CA SER A 39 -3.12 -5.55 14.98
C SER A 39 -1.72 -4.94 15.04
N TYR A 40 -1.09 -4.97 16.22
CA TYR A 40 0.27 -4.47 16.37
C TYR A 40 1.28 -5.31 15.58
N ASN A 41 1.06 -6.62 15.48
CA ASN A 41 1.90 -7.49 14.65
C ASN A 41 1.84 -7.11 13.17
N ALA A 42 0.67 -6.72 12.66
CA ALA A 42 0.55 -6.22 11.29
C ALA A 42 1.31 -4.90 11.11
N PHE A 43 1.17 -3.97 12.07
CA PHE A 43 1.90 -2.70 12.06
C PHE A 43 3.42 -2.92 12.04
N VAL A 44 3.99 -3.64 13.01
CA VAL A 44 5.46 -3.86 13.06
C VAL A 44 5.95 -4.89 12.04
N GLY A 45 5.04 -5.59 11.38
CA GLY A 45 5.30 -6.55 10.30
C GLY A 45 5.44 -5.90 8.93
N GLN A 46 4.87 -4.70 8.75
CA GLN A 46 4.97 -3.92 7.51
C GLN A 46 5.83 -2.66 7.65
N ASN A 47 6.08 -2.21 8.87
CA ASN A 47 6.73 -0.93 9.14
C ASN A 47 8.01 -1.09 9.95
N LEU A 48 8.99 -0.26 9.62
CA LEU A 48 10.20 -0.05 10.42
C LEU A 48 10.10 1.25 11.20
N LEU A 49 9.79 1.15 12.50
CA LEU A 49 9.68 2.30 13.41
C LEU A 49 11.07 2.82 13.81
N PHE A 50 11.34 4.10 13.59
CA PHE A 50 12.61 4.73 13.97
C PHE A 50 12.50 5.57 15.21
N ASN A 51 11.39 6.30 15.34
CA ASN A 51 11.23 7.28 16.39
C ASN A 51 9.78 7.35 16.87
N CYS A 52 9.63 7.75 18.12
CA CYS A 52 8.36 8.03 18.76
C CYS A 52 8.53 9.33 19.54
N ASN A 53 7.74 10.33 19.18
CA ASN A 53 7.73 11.60 19.86
C ASN A 53 6.36 11.80 20.48
N TYR A 54 6.35 12.48 21.63
CA TYR A 54 5.11 12.95 22.22
C TYR A 54 5.24 14.46 22.30
N ASP A 55 4.39 15.14 21.56
CA ASP A 55 4.40 16.59 21.45
C ASP A 55 3.03 17.14 21.84
N SER A 56 2.96 17.67 23.06
CA SER A 56 1.78 18.35 23.58
C SER A 56 1.94 19.86 23.59
N SER A 57 2.80 20.41 22.73
CA SER A 57 3.05 21.86 22.67
C SER A 57 1.97 22.63 21.92
N GLU A 58 1.25 21.97 21.01
CA GLU A 58 0.18 22.54 20.20
C GLU A 58 -1.15 21.83 20.44
N THR A 59 -2.25 22.59 20.48
CA THR A 59 -3.61 22.05 20.53
C THR A 59 -4.21 22.01 19.13
N TYR A 60 -4.43 20.80 18.62
CA TYR A 60 -5.07 20.54 17.33
C TYR A 60 -6.58 20.75 17.40
N HIS A 61 -7.23 21.10 16.28
CA HIS A 61 -8.69 21.23 16.17
C HIS A 61 -9.44 19.99 16.72
N GLU A 62 -8.92 18.78 16.47
CA GLU A 62 -9.48 17.54 17.00
C GLU A 62 -9.54 17.49 18.54
N HIS A 63 -8.68 18.22 19.26
CA HIS A 63 -8.76 18.30 20.72
C HIS A 63 -10.03 19.03 21.18
N ASP A 64 -10.43 20.09 20.47
CA ASP A 64 -11.64 20.86 20.76
C ASP A 64 -12.88 20.02 20.45
N LEU A 65 -12.86 19.29 19.33
CA LEU A 65 -13.90 18.31 18.97
C LEU A 65 -14.02 17.24 20.07
N LEU A 66 -12.91 16.64 20.52
CA LEU A 66 -12.92 15.69 21.63
C LEU A 66 -13.47 16.30 22.92
N GLY A 67 -13.18 17.57 23.21
CA GLY A 67 -13.73 18.28 24.36
C GLY A 67 -15.25 18.33 24.36
N LEU A 68 -15.85 18.53 23.18
CA LEU A 68 -17.30 18.69 22.98
C LEU A 68 -18.02 17.37 22.71
N LEU A 69 -17.31 16.33 22.28
CA LEU A 69 -17.89 15.03 21.96
C LEU A 69 -18.57 14.40 23.18
N THR A 70 -19.88 14.14 23.06
CA THR A 70 -20.68 13.40 24.05
C THR A 70 -21.11 12.05 23.50
N SER A 71 -21.51 11.13 24.37
CA SER A 71 -22.02 9.81 23.94
C SER A 71 -23.33 9.90 23.16
N GLU A 72 -24.07 11.01 23.29
CA GLU A 72 -25.25 11.31 22.46
C GLU A 72 -24.84 11.75 21.05
N ILE A 73 -23.88 12.67 20.94
CA ILE A 73 -23.33 13.11 19.64
C ILE A 73 -22.74 11.92 18.87
N LEU A 74 -22.00 11.03 19.53
CA LEU A 74 -21.42 9.85 18.88
C LEU A 74 -22.48 8.89 18.30
N LYS A 75 -23.66 8.82 18.92
CA LYS A 75 -24.77 7.95 18.46
C LYS A 75 -25.61 8.63 17.39
N ASN A 76 -25.83 9.94 17.56
CA ASN A 76 -26.71 10.76 16.76
C ASN A 76 -25.97 12.08 16.40
N PRO A 77 -25.00 12.03 15.48
CA PRO A 77 -24.24 13.23 15.12
C PRO A 77 -25.19 14.28 14.52
N PRO A 78 -25.14 15.54 14.99
CA PRO A 78 -25.90 16.63 14.40
C PRO A 78 -25.61 16.76 12.90
N LYS A 79 -26.64 17.02 12.10
CA LYS A 79 -26.47 17.32 10.68
C LYS A 79 -26.24 18.81 10.49
N THR A 80 -25.31 19.13 9.62
CA THR A 80 -25.01 20.52 9.26
C THR A 80 -26.08 21.03 8.30
N ASP A 81 -26.55 22.24 8.55
CA ASP A 81 -27.37 22.97 7.58
C ASP A 81 -26.43 23.68 6.59
N TYR A 82 -26.12 22.99 5.49
CA TYR A 82 -25.26 23.53 4.43
C TYR A 82 -25.83 24.79 3.75
N SER A 83 -27.10 25.14 3.98
CA SER A 83 -27.66 26.41 3.50
C SER A 83 -27.27 27.62 4.35
N ASN A 84 -26.77 27.38 5.56
CA ASN A 84 -26.25 28.39 6.49
C ASN A 84 -24.92 27.93 7.09
N TYR A 85 -24.00 27.52 6.21
CA TYR A 85 -22.67 27.04 6.60
C TYR A 85 -21.80 28.20 7.10
N GLU A 86 -21.23 28.03 8.29
CA GLU A 86 -20.26 28.95 8.88
C GLU A 86 -18.96 28.18 9.17
N ASP A 87 -17.87 28.54 8.51
CA ASP A 87 -16.56 27.86 8.63
C ASP A 87 -16.04 27.78 10.08
N ASP A 88 -16.40 28.76 10.91
CA ASP A 88 -15.95 28.86 12.31
C ASP A 88 -16.79 28.01 13.29
N GLN A 89 -17.86 27.35 12.83
CA GLN A 89 -18.70 26.46 13.64
C GLN A 89 -18.25 25.00 13.53
N ILE A 90 -18.59 24.21 14.54
CA ILE A 90 -18.29 22.77 14.54
C ILE A 90 -19.37 22.03 13.74
N HIS A 91 -18.91 21.29 12.73
CA HIS A 91 -19.75 20.50 11.83
C HIS A 91 -19.47 19.02 12.03
N TRP A 92 -20.36 18.31 12.72
CA TRP A 92 -20.15 16.90 13.08
C TRP A 92 -20.25 15.91 11.92
N ASP A 93 -20.74 16.35 10.76
CA ASP A 93 -20.92 15.54 9.55
C ASP A 93 -19.94 15.91 8.42
N ASP A 94 -18.93 16.73 8.70
CA ASP A 94 -17.82 16.97 7.78
C ASP A 94 -16.80 15.82 7.76
N TYR A 95 -15.79 15.91 6.90
CA TYR A 95 -14.81 14.84 6.72
C TYR A 95 -14.01 14.56 8.00
N GLU A 96 -13.49 15.60 8.66
CA GLU A 96 -12.62 15.47 9.84
C GLU A 96 -13.40 14.91 11.03
N SER A 97 -14.60 15.43 11.29
CA SER A 97 -15.47 14.97 12.38
C SER A 97 -15.94 13.54 12.14
N ASN A 98 -16.34 13.17 10.92
CA ASN A 98 -16.72 11.79 10.61
C ASN A 98 -15.57 10.82 10.87
N HIS A 99 -14.35 11.17 10.45
CA HIS A 99 -13.16 10.36 10.70
C HIS A 99 -12.89 10.20 12.22
N LEU A 100 -13.00 11.28 13.01
CA LEU A 100 -12.88 11.21 14.46
C LEU A 100 -13.95 10.30 15.09
N LEU A 101 -15.21 10.44 14.68
CA LEU A 101 -16.33 9.63 15.18
C LEU A 101 -16.11 8.15 14.88
N GLU A 102 -15.70 7.82 13.66
CA GLU A 102 -15.36 6.45 13.26
C GLU A 102 -14.20 5.89 14.09
N ASN A 103 -13.14 6.67 14.30
CA ASN A 103 -12.00 6.27 15.12
C ASN A 103 -12.41 5.98 16.58
N ILE A 104 -13.24 6.83 17.19
CA ILE A 104 -13.75 6.60 18.54
C ILE A 104 -14.60 5.33 18.59
N GLN A 105 -15.46 5.07 17.60
CA GLN A 105 -16.25 3.85 17.54
C GLN A 105 -15.36 2.61 17.41
N ASN A 106 -14.35 2.65 16.53
CA ASN A 106 -13.38 1.58 16.34
C ASN A 106 -12.58 1.29 17.61
N LEU A 107 -12.15 2.33 18.34
CA LEU A 107 -11.49 2.20 19.63
C LEU A 107 -12.40 1.53 20.66
N ILE A 108 -13.68 1.92 20.76
CA ILE A 108 -14.66 1.29 21.67
C ILE A 108 -14.81 -0.21 21.34
N LEU A 109 -14.95 -0.56 20.06
CA LEU A 109 -15.08 -1.95 19.62
C LEU A 109 -13.82 -2.77 19.97
N LYS A 110 -12.64 -2.22 19.69
CA LYS A 110 -11.36 -2.87 20.01
C LYS A 110 -11.17 -3.01 21.53
N LEU A 111 -11.52 -2.01 22.32
CA LEU A 111 -11.45 -2.06 23.79
C LEU A 111 -12.37 -3.14 24.37
N LYS A 112 -13.61 -3.26 23.88
CA LYS A 112 -14.53 -4.34 24.28
C LYS A 112 -13.93 -5.72 24.01
N SER A 113 -13.29 -5.89 22.85
CA SER A 113 -12.60 -7.13 22.48
C SER A 113 -11.40 -7.44 23.38
N LEU A 114 -10.58 -6.43 23.69
CA LEU A 114 -9.33 -6.60 24.43
C LEU A 114 -9.54 -6.79 25.94
N LEU A 115 -10.43 -6.01 26.55
CA LEU A 115 -10.60 -6.00 28.02
C LEU A 115 -11.39 -7.21 28.52
N LYS A 116 -12.26 -7.81 27.70
CA LYS A 116 -13.07 -9.01 28.02
C LYS A 116 -13.94 -8.92 29.29
N GLU A 117 -13.96 -7.77 29.95
CA GLU A 117 -14.86 -7.42 31.05
C GLU A 117 -16.07 -6.65 30.49
N SER A 118 -17.21 -6.68 31.17
CA SER A 118 -18.42 -5.98 30.76
C SER A 118 -18.54 -4.64 31.49
N TYR A 119 -17.85 -3.61 30.98
CA TYR A 119 -18.02 -2.25 31.46
C TYR A 119 -19.27 -1.59 30.86
N GLU A 120 -19.75 -0.54 31.52
CA GLU A 120 -20.82 0.30 30.96
C GLU A 120 -20.31 1.01 29.69
N TYR A 121 -21.21 1.25 28.73
CA TYR A 121 -20.84 1.92 27.46
C TYR A 121 -20.11 3.24 27.70
N GLU A 122 -20.58 4.02 28.69
CA GLU A 122 -20.01 5.31 29.06
C GLU A 122 -18.54 5.18 29.54
N GLN A 123 -18.16 4.07 30.17
CA GLN A 123 -16.77 3.84 30.56
C GLN A 123 -15.88 3.58 29.35
N TYR A 124 -16.34 2.78 28.38
CA TYR A 124 -15.60 2.58 27.12
C TYR A 124 -15.48 3.87 26.31
N PHE A 125 -16.54 4.67 26.27
CA PHE A 125 -16.55 5.94 25.57
C PHE A 125 -15.51 6.91 26.16
N ASN A 126 -15.49 7.09 27.48
CA ASN A 126 -14.51 7.95 28.15
C ASN A 126 -13.07 7.43 28.02
N LEU A 127 -12.89 6.11 28.03
CA LEU A 127 -11.58 5.49 27.78
C LEU A 127 -11.11 5.73 26.34
N ALA A 128 -11.98 5.54 25.33
CA ALA A 128 -11.67 5.81 23.93
C ALA A 128 -11.32 7.28 23.69
N LYS A 129 -12.08 8.22 24.28
CA LYS A 129 -11.74 9.66 24.23
C LYS A 129 -10.36 9.96 24.81
N THR A 130 -10.03 9.36 25.95
CA THR A 130 -8.71 9.56 26.58
C THR A 130 -7.58 8.98 25.73
N LEU A 131 -7.80 7.82 25.11
CA LEU A 131 -6.83 7.23 24.20
C LEU A 131 -6.61 8.10 22.96
N GLN A 132 -7.69 8.53 22.31
CA GLN A 132 -7.61 9.40 21.14
C GLN A 132 -6.86 10.69 21.48
N TYR A 133 -7.21 11.33 22.60
CA TYR A 133 -6.52 12.53 23.08
C TYR A 133 -5.00 12.32 23.20
N GLU A 134 -4.56 11.19 23.77
CA GLU A 134 -3.14 10.89 23.92
C GLU A 134 -2.47 10.50 22.61
N PHE A 135 -3.22 9.92 21.66
CA PHE A 135 -2.72 9.57 20.33
C PHE A 135 -2.53 10.80 19.44
N LEU A 136 -3.30 11.88 19.63
CA LEU A 136 -3.09 13.14 18.90
C LEU A 136 -1.73 13.78 19.17
N PHE A 137 -1.16 13.54 20.35
CA PHE A 137 0.20 13.99 20.68
C PHE A 137 1.27 12.97 20.31
N LEU A 138 0.90 11.75 19.91
CA LEU A 138 1.82 10.67 19.60
C LEU A 138 2.23 10.72 18.12
N ASN A 139 3.44 11.19 17.87
CA ASN A 139 4.06 11.19 16.54
C ASN A 139 4.93 9.94 16.37
N LEU A 140 4.66 9.14 15.34
CA LEU A 140 5.41 7.94 15.01
C LEU A 140 6.11 8.10 13.67
N ASP A 141 7.44 8.08 13.67
CA ASP A 141 8.23 8.13 12.44
C ASP A 141 8.62 6.70 12.03
N TYR A 142 8.06 6.22 10.93
CA TYR A 142 8.33 4.88 10.40
C TYR A 142 8.39 4.84 8.87
N LEU A 143 9.09 3.83 8.33
CA LEU A 143 9.04 3.51 6.91
C LEU A 143 7.99 2.41 6.69
N ASN A 144 7.03 2.67 5.81
CA ASN A 144 6.05 1.69 5.34
C ASN A 144 6.57 0.99 4.09
N PHE A 145 7.06 -0.25 4.22
CA PHE A 145 7.70 -0.93 3.09
C PHE A 145 6.75 -1.19 1.93
N LYS A 146 5.45 -1.42 2.20
CA LYS A 146 4.48 -1.74 1.15
C LYS A 146 4.26 -0.52 0.26
N GLU A 147 3.99 0.62 0.88
CA GLU A 147 3.76 1.89 0.20
C GLU A 147 5.00 2.35 -0.56
N LEU A 148 6.19 2.21 0.04
CA LEU A 148 7.44 2.49 -0.66
C LEU A 148 7.62 1.59 -1.88
N ARG A 149 7.34 0.29 -1.75
CA ARG A 149 7.43 -0.64 -2.87
C ARG A 149 6.42 -0.30 -3.98
N GLU A 150 5.18 0.00 -3.62
CA GLU A 150 4.16 0.44 -4.59
C GLU A 150 4.65 1.67 -5.36
N SER A 151 5.20 2.67 -4.67
CA SER A 151 5.82 3.84 -5.30
C SER A 151 6.95 3.46 -6.26
N LEU A 152 7.89 2.60 -5.81
CA LEU A 152 9.03 2.17 -6.61
C LEU A 152 8.65 1.27 -7.80
N SER A 153 7.50 0.61 -7.76
CA SER A 153 7.06 -0.27 -8.85
C SER A 153 6.74 0.46 -10.14
N TYR A 154 6.50 1.77 -10.06
CA TYR A 154 6.27 2.64 -11.21
C TYR A 154 7.53 3.38 -11.66
N SER A 155 8.62 3.31 -10.88
CA SER A 155 9.90 3.88 -11.27
C SER A 155 10.58 2.95 -12.27
N ASP A 156 10.80 3.44 -13.48
CA ASP A 156 11.67 2.75 -14.42
C ASP A 156 13.13 3.02 -14.04
N PHE A 157 13.92 1.95 -13.93
CA PHE A 157 15.36 2.04 -13.74
C PHE A 157 16.11 1.51 -14.97
N GLU A 158 15.41 1.05 -16.01
CA GLU A 158 16.02 0.56 -17.25
C GLU A 158 16.81 1.68 -17.93
N ASN A 159 18.04 1.32 -18.31
CA ASN A 159 19.00 2.27 -18.85
C ASN A 159 19.26 3.48 -17.95
N GLY A 160 19.11 3.41 -16.63
CA GLY A 160 19.59 4.48 -15.76
C GLY A 160 18.78 5.79 -15.74
N SER A 161 17.75 5.92 -16.58
CA SER A 161 16.89 7.11 -16.58
C SER A 161 15.86 6.94 -15.48
N PHE A 162 15.80 7.87 -14.53
CA PHE A 162 14.62 8.04 -13.68
C PHE A 162 13.68 8.94 -14.49
N GLU A 163 13.06 8.37 -15.52
CA GLU A 163 12.05 9.08 -16.31
C GLU A 163 10.72 8.90 -15.59
N ASP A 164 10.44 9.80 -14.64
CA ASP A 164 9.08 10.00 -14.17
C ASP A 164 8.31 10.62 -15.34
N GLU A 165 7.59 9.81 -16.13
CA GLU A 165 6.66 10.31 -17.16
C GLU A 165 5.54 11.21 -16.57
N TYR A 166 5.51 11.40 -15.25
CA TYR A 166 4.55 12.20 -14.48
C TYR A 166 5.25 13.24 -13.57
N ASP A 167 6.17 14.02 -14.17
CA ASP A 167 7.05 15.01 -13.53
C ASP A 167 6.36 16.26 -12.90
N ASP A 168 5.02 16.26 -12.72
CA ASP A 168 4.27 17.39 -12.15
C ASP A 168 3.60 17.11 -10.78
N PHE A 169 3.69 15.89 -10.24
CA PHE A 169 3.00 15.53 -8.98
C PHE A 169 3.86 15.05 -7.81
N TYR A 170 5.18 14.92 -7.98
CA TYR A 170 6.05 14.26 -6.98
C TYR A 170 7.30 15.07 -6.62
N ASP A 171 7.10 16.29 -6.09
CA ASP A 171 8.16 17.17 -5.55
C ASP A 171 8.77 16.65 -4.20
N GLY A 172 8.90 15.31 -4.03
CA GLY A 172 9.22 14.67 -2.74
C GLY A 172 10.05 13.38 -2.77
N ASP A 173 10.42 12.85 -3.94
CA ASP A 173 11.06 11.53 -4.04
C ASP A 173 12.57 11.51 -3.68
N GLU A 174 13.29 12.64 -3.82
CA GLU A 174 14.68 12.75 -3.36
C GLU A 174 14.81 12.44 -1.85
N ASN A 175 13.82 12.83 -1.05
CA ASN A 175 13.81 12.60 0.39
C ASN A 175 13.62 11.11 0.74
N LYS A 176 12.90 10.33 -0.10
CA LYS A 176 12.64 8.91 0.16
C LYS A 176 13.93 8.08 0.10
N PHE A 177 14.74 8.26 -0.94
CA PHE A 177 16.01 7.51 -1.10
C PHE A 177 17.04 7.88 -0.03
N ASP A 178 17.09 9.15 0.39
CA ASP A 178 17.94 9.58 1.50
C ASP A 178 17.56 8.89 2.82
N ILE A 179 16.27 8.80 3.13
CA ILE A 179 15.79 8.09 4.32
C ILE A 179 16.15 6.60 4.23
N ILE A 180 15.96 5.95 3.08
CA ILE A 180 16.36 4.55 2.88
C ILE A 180 17.86 4.40 3.12
N GLY A 181 18.69 5.27 2.54
CA GLY A 181 20.14 5.24 2.70
C GLY A 181 20.59 5.40 4.14
N GLN A 182 20.01 6.35 4.88
CA GLN A 182 20.30 6.55 6.31
C GLN A 182 19.90 5.34 7.19
N LYS A 183 18.96 4.51 6.73
CA LYS A 183 18.42 3.35 7.46
C LYS A 183 18.79 2.01 6.84
N LEU A 184 19.68 1.99 5.84
CA LEU A 184 19.96 0.82 5.00
C LEU A 184 20.25 -0.45 5.81
N ASP A 185 21.12 -0.38 6.81
CA ASP A 185 21.48 -1.55 7.62
C ASP A 185 20.31 -2.08 8.44
N LYS A 186 19.45 -1.19 8.94
CA LYS A 186 18.23 -1.60 9.66
C LYS A 186 17.23 -2.27 8.71
N ILE A 187 17.09 -1.76 7.49
CA ILE A 187 16.21 -2.35 6.47
C ILE A 187 16.71 -3.73 6.08
N LYS A 188 18.02 -3.92 5.87
CA LYS A 188 18.62 -5.23 5.60
C LYS A 188 18.34 -6.25 6.70
N ILE A 189 18.67 -5.89 7.95
CA ILE A 189 18.43 -6.75 9.11
C ILE A 189 16.94 -7.09 9.20
N TYR A 190 16.07 -6.10 9.01
CA TYR A 190 14.63 -6.31 9.04
C TYR A 190 14.16 -7.28 7.94
N ALA A 191 14.60 -7.08 6.70
CA ALA A 191 14.24 -7.93 5.57
C ALA A 191 14.68 -9.39 5.80
N GLU A 192 15.89 -9.58 6.32
CA GLU A 192 16.47 -10.89 6.62
C GLU A 192 15.77 -11.59 7.80
N GLU A 193 15.62 -10.91 8.94
CA GLU A 193 15.03 -11.50 10.15
C GLU A 193 13.53 -11.77 10.00
N ARG A 194 12.81 -10.96 9.21
CA ARG A 194 11.36 -11.08 9.03
C ARG A 194 10.96 -11.78 7.73
N HIS A 195 11.91 -12.07 6.85
CA HIS A 195 11.63 -12.50 5.47
C HIS A 195 10.60 -11.59 4.78
N ASN A 196 10.69 -10.27 5.01
CA ASN A 196 9.72 -9.32 4.50
C ASN A 196 10.01 -9.00 3.03
N LEU A 197 9.08 -9.39 2.15
CA LEU A 197 9.21 -9.23 0.69
C LEU A 197 9.26 -7.76 0.27
N ASP A 198 8.49 -6.90 0.92
CA ASP A 198 8.46 -5.48 0.55
C ASP A 198 9.76 -4.77 0.95
N ALA A 199 10.34 -5.12 2.10
CA ALA A 199 11.65 -4.63 2.49
C ALA A 199 12.75 -5.09 1.52
N TYR A 200 12.69 -6.34 1.02
CA TYR A 200 13.59 -6.78 -0.05
C TYR A 200 13.40 -5.97 -1.34
N ALA A 201 12.17 -5.73 -1.77
CA ALA A 201 11.90 -4.93 -2.96
C ALA A 201 12.40 -3.48 -2.81
N VAL A 202 12.26 -2.87 -1.64
CA VAL A 202 12.84 -1.55 -1.34
C VAL A 202 14.37 -1.56 -1.45
N LEU A 203 15.04 -2.64 -1.01
CA LEU A 203 16.49 -2.79 -1.21
C LEU A 203 16.84 -2.90 -2.70
N VAL A 204 16.07 -3.63 -3.50
CA VAL A 204 16.26 -3.69 -4.96
C VAL A 204 16.21 -2.29 -5.56
N GLY A 205 15.12 -1.56 -5.33
CA GLY A 205 14.92 -0.21 -5.86
C GLY A 205 16.04 0.75 -5.42
N TYR A 206 16.45 0.69 -4.15
CA TYR A 206 17.53 1.53 -3.63
C TYR A 206 18.88 1.25 -4.29
N TYR A 207 19.26 -0.01 -4.51
CA TYR A 207 20.51 -0.31 -5.19
C TYR A 207 20.48 0.02 -6.68
N ARG A 208 19.32 -0.13 -7.34
CA ARG A 208 19.13 0.37 -8.72
C ARG A 208 19.26 1.88 -8.77
N TYR A 209 18.64 2.60 -7.84
CA TYR A 209 18.82 4.05 -7.69
C TYR A 209 20.31 4.43 -7.55
N LEU A 210 21.06 3.80 -6.64
CA LEU A 210 22.49 4.07 -6.49
C LEU A 210 23.31 3.76 -7.75
N ALA A 211 22.94 2.72 -8.50
CA ALA A 211 23.55 2.42 -9.78
C ALA A 211 23.25 3.52 -10.83
N ASN A 212 22.02 4.00 -10.87
CA ASN A 212 21.58 5.06 -11.78
C ASN A 212 22.30 6.39 -11.52
N GLN A 213 22.58 6.73 -10.25
CA GLN A 213 23.40 7.89 -9.89
C GLN A 213 24.82 7.85 -10.49
N ILE A 214 25.34 6.66 -10.81
CA ILE A 214 26.65 6.47 -11.44
C ILE A 214 26.56 6.42 -12.97
N ALA A 215 25.51 5.78 -13.48
CA ALA A 215 25.36 5.45 -14.88
C ALA A 215 23.89 5.62 -15.32
N PRO A 216 23.44 6.87 -15.54
CA PRO A 216 22.05 7.19 -15.83
C PRO A 216 21.60 6.81 -17.24
N TYR A 217 22.47 6.19 -18.04
CA TYR A 217 22.15 5.59 -19.34
C TYR A 217 22.45 4.08 -19.35
N GLY A 218 22.46 3.47 -18.15
CA GLY A 218 22.81 2.07 -17.93
C GLY A 218 24.29 1.76 -18.20
N ARG A 219 24.64 0.47 -18.14
CA ARG A 219 26.03 -0.01 -18.24
C ARG A 219 26.71 0.40 -19.55
N ASP A 220 25.99 0.29 -20.66
CA ASP A 220 26.56 0.44 -22.00
C ASP A 220 26.31 1.84 -22.59
N GLY A 221 25.28 2.56 -22.13
CA GLY A 221 25.03 3.94 -22.53
C GLY A 221 25.83 4.98 -21.73
N SER A 222 26.36 4.62 -20.55
CA SER A 222 27.06 5.57 -19.68
C SER A 222 28.57 5.58 -19.86
N THR A 223 29.17 6.76 -19.70
CA THR A 223 30.63 6.96 -19.80
C THR A 223 31.37 6.78 -18.47
N PHE A 224 30.64 6.61 -17.35
CA PHE A 224 31.20 6.50 -15.99
C PHE A 224 32.16 7.65 -15.66
N GLY A 225 31.74 8.88 -15.95
CA GLY A 225 32.53 10.08 -15.71
C GLY A 225 33.76 10.24 -16.63
N ALA A 226 33.91 9.42 -17.67
CA ALA A 226 34.98 9.60 -18.64
C ALA A 226 34.84 10.95 -19.35
N LYS A 227 35.96 11.67 -19.51
CA LYS A 227 35.99 12.99 -20.15
C LYS A 227 36.27 12.85 -21.64
N TRP A 228 35.54 13.61 -22.45
CA TRP A 228 35.78 13.71 -23.88
C TRP A 228 37.09 14.47 -24.14
N ASP A 229 37.96 13.89 -24.97
CA ASP A 229 39.21 14.53 -25.42
C ASP A 229 39.04 14.90 -26.91
N ASN A 230 39.01 16.21 -27.18
CA ASN A 230 38.81 16.76 -28.52
C ASN A 230 39.96 16.43 -29.47
N ASP A 231 41.20 16.32 -28.98
CA ASP A 231 42.34 16.04 -29.84
C ASP A 231 42.36 14.57 -30.25
N LYS A 232 41.98 13.69 -29.33
CA LYS A 232 41.90 12.25 -29.58
C LYS A 232 40.56 11.78 -30.13
N GLN A 233 39.57 12.67 -30.20
CA GLN A 233 38.20 12.38 -30.63
C GLN A 233 37.61 11.15 -29.94
N LYS A 234 37.85 11.01 -28.62
CA LYS A 234 37.36 9.88 -27.83
C LYS A 234 37.26 10.19 -26.34
N TYR A 235 36.45 9.42 -25.63
CA TYR A 235 36.41 9.42 -24.17
C TYR A 235 37.69 8.81 -23.57
N ILE A 236 38.26 9.49 -22.58
CA ILE A 236 39.46 9.04 -21.87
C ILE A 236 39.06 8.47 -20.52
N LYS A 237 39.34 7.17 -20.35
CA LYS A 237 39.12 6.45 -19.10
C LYS A 237 40.19 6.83 -18.09
N SER A 238 39.75 7.19 -16.89
CA SER A 238 40.62 7.44 -15.75
C SER A 238 40.56 6.28 -14.75
N LYS A 239 41.35 6.37 -13.68
CA LYS A 239 41.23 5.49 -12.51
C LYS A 239 39.82 5.58 -11.90
N GLU A 240 39.31 6.80 -11.76
CA GLU A 240 37.94 7.09 -11.30
C GLU A 240 36.87 6.46 -12.19
N THR A 241 37.02 6.50 -13.53
CA THR A 241 36.11 5.80 -14.45
C THR A 241 36.02 4.30 -14.16
N SER A 242 37.16 3.69 -13.81
CA SER A 242 37.22 2.26 -13.52
C SER A 242 36.62 1.94 -12.14
N GLU A 243 36.79 2.83 -11.17
CA GLU A 243 36.22 2.72 -9.82
C GLU A 243 34.69 2.86 -9.86
N LEU A 244 34.17 3.88 -10.56
CA LEU A 244 32.73 4.08 -10.76
C LEU A 244 32.09 2.87 -11.45
N LYS A 245 32.73 2.34 -12.50
CA LYS A 245 32.22 1.13 -13.17
C LYS A 245 32.17 -0.08 -12.23
N LYS A 246 33.19 -0.27 -11.38
CA LYS A 246 33.19 -1.36 -10.39
C LYS A 246 32.08 -1.18 -9.36
N GLN A 247 31.86 0.05 -8.89
CA GLN A 247 30.82 0.37 -7.92
C GLN A 247 29.41 0.16 -8.50
N TYR A 248 29.17 0.59 -9.75
CA TYR A 248 27.95 0.28 -10.47
C TYR A 248 27.70 -1.24 -10.54
N ASP A 249 28.72 -2.02 -10.94
CA ASP A 249 28.61 -3.48 -11.04
C ASP A 249 28.29 -4.13 -9.69
N GLU A 250 28.79 -3.57 -8.59
CA GLU A 250 28.50 -4.03 -7.22
C GLU A 250 27.04 -3.72 -6.83
N PHE A 251 26.53 -2.53 -7.13
CA PHE A 251 25.14 -2.17 -6.86
C PHE A 251 24.15 -3.00 -7.67
N ILE A 252 24.41 -3.23 -8.97
CA ILE A 252 23.58 -4.12 -9.79
C ILE A 252 23.56 -5.54 -9.21
N LYS A 253 24.71 -6.09 -8.80
CA LYS A 253 24.75 -7.41 -8.15
C LYS A 253 23.94 -7.48 -6.86
N LEU A 254 23.97 -6.42 -6.05
CA LEU A 254 23.17 -6.34 -4.82
C LEU A 254 21.68 -6.26 -5.14
N ALA A 255 21.29 -5.47 -6.14
CA ALA A 255 19.90 -5.40 -6.60
C ALA A 255 19.42 -6.77 -7.10
N GLU A 256 20.19 -7.45 -7.95
CA GLU A 256 19.88 -8.79 -8.45
C GLU A 256 19.77 -9.82 -7.32
N HIS A 257 20.66 -9.75 -6.33
CA HIS A 257 20.61 -10.62 -5.16
C HIS A 257 19.28 -10.50 -4.41
N TYR A 258 18.82 -9.27 -4.14
CA TYR A 258 17.55 -9.04 -3.45
C TYR A 258 16.34 -9.32 -4.35
N GLN A 259 16.47 -9.11 -5.67
CA GLN A 259 15.41 -9.38 -6.65
C GLN A 259 14.99 -10.85 -6.64
N GLU A 260 15.92 -11.78 -6.44
CA GLU A 260 15.60 -13.21 -6.40
C GLU A 260 14.62 -13.59 -5.27
N PHE A 261 14.56 -12.82 -4.16
CA PHE A 261 13.59 -13.05 -3.09
C PHE A 261 12.16 -12.61 -3.47
N VAL A 262 12.04 -11.60 -4.36
CA VAL A 262 10.76 -10.98 -4.73
C VAL A 262 10.31 -11.32 -6.14
N LYS A 263 11.14 -12.03 -6.91
CA LYS A 263 10.95 -12.38 -8.32
C LYS A 263 9.57 -12.94 -8.66
N PHE A 264 9.03 -13.82 -7.83
CA PHE A 264 7.72 -14.45 -8.04
C PHE A 264 6.61 -13.81 -7.22
N ALA A 265 6.88 -12.65 -6.63
CA ALA A 265 6.05 -12.04 -5.61
C ALA A 265 5.70 -10.58 -5.92
N PRO A 266 5.28 -10.22 -7.14
CA PRO A 266 5.02 -8.84 -7.52
C PRO A 266 3.91 -8.22 -6.65
N ILE A 267 3.98 -6.92 -6.38
CA ILE A 267 2.93 -6.19 -5.65
C ILE A 267 1.78 -5.75 -6.55
N SER A 268 2.06 -5.50 -7.82
CA SER A 268 1.13 -5.00 -8.82
C SER A 268 1.49 -5.53 -10.22
N LEU A 269 0.65 -5.22 -11.21
CA LEU A 269 0.96 -5.51 -12.62
C LEU A 269 2.24 -4.82 -13.11
N ALA A 270 2.62 -3.69 -12.51
CA ALA A 270 3.81 -2.93 -12.90
C ALA A 270 5.12 -3.68 -12.61
N GLU A 271 5.14 -4.59 -11.62
CA GLU A 271 6.32 -5.41 -11.32
C GLU A 271 6.40 -6.73 -12.11
N ILE A 272 5.45 -6.99 -13.02
CA ILE A 272 5.56 -8.17 -13.89
C ILE A 272 6.66 -7.93 -14.90
N ASP A 273 7.63 -8.84 -14.92
CA ASP A 273 8.75 -8.80 -15.87
C ASP A 273 8.32 -9.46 -17.17
N PHE A 274 7.76 -8.67 -18.08
CA PHE A 274 7.27 -9.15 -19.38
C PHE A 274 8.38 -9.60 -20.33
N GLU A 275 9.65 -9.27 -20.04
CA GLU A 275 10.82 -9.74 -20.78
C GLU A 275 11.36 -11.08 -20.25
N ALA A 276 10.86 -11.54 -19.10
CA ALA A 276 11.23 -12.83 -18.53
C ALA A 276 10.67 -14.02 -19.36
N ASP A 277 11.13 -15.22 -19.02
CA ASP A 277 10.57 -16.42 -19.62
C ASP A 277 9.11 -16.66 -19.18
N LYS A 278 8.36 -17.41 -20.01
CA LYS A 278 6.93 -17.66 -19.82
C LYS A 278 6.58 -18.25 -18.45
N GLU A 279 7.46 -19.06 -17.86
CA GLU A 279 7.18 -19.69 -16.56
C GLU A 279 7.32 -18.67 -15.42
N VAL A 280 8.24 -17.70 -15.54
CA VAL A 280 8.36 -16.58 -14.58
C VAL A 280 7.11 -15.71 -14.65
N ILE A 281 6.72 -15.25 -15.85
CA ILE A 281 5.52 -14.42 -16.06
C ILE A 281 4.28 -15.13 -15.51
N TYR A 282 4.11 -16.42 -15.83
CA TYR A 282 3.00 -17.23 -15.31
C TYR A 282 2.96 -17.24 -13.77
N LYS A 283 4.10 -17.48 -13.11
CA LYS A 283 4.17 -17.49 -11.63
C LYS A 283 3.87 -16.12 -11.02
N GLN A 284 4.34 -15.04 -11.64
CA GLN A 284 4.08 -13.66 -11.21
C GLN A 284 2.58 -13.34 -11.29
N PHE A 285 1.92 -13.68 -12.39
CA PHE A 285 0.46 -13.53 -12.50
C PHE A 285 -0.28 -14.36 -11.46
N LEU A 286 0.06 -15.65 -11.32
CA LEU A 286 -0.59 -16.51 -10.32
C LEU A 286 -0.46 -15.94 -8.90
N TYR A 287 0.68 -15.33 -8.56
CA TYR A 287 0.89 -14.71 -7.25
C TYR A 287 -0.11 -13.57 -6.99
N LEU A 288 -0.40 -12.73 -7.98
CA LEU A 288 -1.38 -11.65 -7.88
C LEU A 288 -2.82 -12.18 -7.90
N CYS A 289 -3.14 -13.08 -8.84
CA CYS A 289 -4.47 -13.65 -8.98
C CYS A 289 -4.91 -14.41 -7.72
N ASN A 290 -4.00 -15.16 -7.08
CA ASN A 290 -4.29 -15.87 -5.83
C ASN A 290 -4.51 -14.95 -4.62
N ARG A 291 -4.22 -13.65 -4.74
CA ARG A 291 -4.54 -12.63 -3.75
C ARG A 291 -5.80 -11.83 -4.09
N GLY A 292 -6.51 -12.22 -5.16
CA GLY A 292 -7.73 -11.56 -5.58
C GLY A 292 -7.52 -10.21 -6.28
N ASN A 293 -6.33 -9.98 -6.85
CA ASN A 293 -6.12 -8.78 -7.67
C ASN A 293 -6.93 -8.91 -8.96
N LEU A 294 -8.07 -8.20 -9.04
CA LEU A 294 -9.01 -8.28 -10.16
C LEU A 294 -8.39 -7.83 -11.49
N ASN A 295 -7.55 -6.78 -11.47
CA ASN A 295 -6.85 -6.31 -12.67
C ASN A 295 -5.86 -7.37 -13.17
N ALA A 296 -5.15 -8.04 -12.25
CA ALA A 296 -4.25 -9.12 -12.62
C ALA A 296 -4.97 -10.35 -13.17
N ILE A 297 -6.15 -10.69 -12.62
CA ILE A 297 -6.99 -11.76 -13.15
C ILE A 297 -7.44 -11.42 -14.59
N GLU A 298 -7.88 -10.19 -14.82
CA GLU A 298 -8.31 -9.72 -16.13
C GLU A 298 -7.18 -9.80 -17.17
N ASP A 299 -6.00 -9.25 -16.85
CA ASP A 299 -4.83 -9.30 -17.73
C ASP A 299 -4.35 -10.75 -17.97
N PHE A 300 -4.37 -11.60 -16.94
CA PHE A 300 -4.02 -13.02 -17.05
C PHE A 300 -4.90 -13.76 -18.06
N LEU A 301 -6.20 -13.42 -18.10
CA LEU A 301 -7.17 -13.98 -19.04
C LEU A 301 -6.97 -13.43 -20.45
N TYR A 302 -6.92 -12.10 -20.63
CA TYR A 302 -6.75 -11.48 -21.95
C TYR A 302 -5.45 -11.86 -22.65
N ARG A 303 -4.37 -12.01 -21.88
CA ARG A 303 -3.05 -12.39 -22.42
C ARG A 303 -2.91 -13.90 -22.66
N GLY A 304 -3.88 -14.71 -22.24
CA GLY A 304 -3.83 -16.16 -22.41
C GLY A 304 -2.68 -16.82 -21.63
N VAL A 305 -2.33 -16.30 -20.45
CA VAL A 305 -1.17 -16.79 -19.66
C VAL A 305 -1.47 -18.14 -18.99
N PHE A 306 -2.75 -18.47 -18.79
CA PHE A 306 -3.20 -19.74 -18.24
C PHE A 306 -2.78 -20.97 -19.08
N LYS A 307 -2.64 -22.12 -18.41
CA LYS A 307 -2.22 -23.38 -19.03
C LYS A 307 -3.33 -24.12 -19.75
N ASN A 308 -4.58 -23.90 -19.36
CA ASN A 308 -5.77 -24.53 -19.96
C ASN A 308 -7.06 -23.79 -19.55
N SER A 309 -8.16 -24.07 -20.24
CA SER A 309 -9.46 -23.44 -20.01
C SER A 309 -9.97 -23.63 -18.58
N GLY A 310 -9.67 -24.77 -17.94
CA GLY A 310 -10.04 -25.01 -16.55
C GLY A 310 -9.41 -24.01 -15.57
N GLU A 311 -8.14 -23.65 -15.80
CA GLU A 311 -7.45 -22.63 -15.00
C GLU A 311 -8.02 -21.23 -15.24
N ALA A 312 -8.37 -20.88 -16.48
CA ALA A 312 -9.04 -19.62 -16.78
C ALA A 312 -10.38 -19.51 -16.03
N TRP A 313 -11.21 -20.56 -16.06
CA TRP A 313 -12.49 -20.60 -15.36
C TRP A 313 -12.37 -20.52 -13.84
N ILE A 314 -11.31 -21.08 -13.22
CA ILE A 314 -11.04 -20.89 -11.78
C ILE A 314 -10.96 -19.40 -11.44
N TYR A 315 -10.22 -18.62 -12.22
CA TYR A 315 -10.04 -17.20 -11.94
C TYR A 315 -11.25 -16.34 -12.33
N ILE A 316 -12.02 -16.75 -13.34
CA ILE A 316 -13.33 -16.14 -13.63
C ILE A 316 -14.27 -16.31 -12.42
N TYR A 317 -14.36 -17.52 -11.86
CA TYR A 317 -15.19 -17.78 -10.68
C TYR A 317 -14.68 -17.07 -9.43
N LEU A 318 -13.35 -17.00 -9.24
CA LEU A 318 -12.78 -16.24 -8.13
C LEU A 318 -13.15 -14.76 -8.22
N ALA A 319 -13.07 -14.17 -9.41
CA ALA A 319 -13.46 -12.78 -9.62
C ALA A 319 -14.95 -12.54 -9.33
N GLN A 320 -15.83 -13.47 -9.72
CA GLN A 320 -17.25 -13.41 -9.39
C GLN A 320 -17.49 -13.41 -7.87
N LEU A 321 -16.77 -14.25 -7.12
CA LEU A 321 -16.83 -14.26 -5.65
C LEU A 321 -16.33 -12.94 -5.04
N LEU A 322 -15.36 -12.29 -5.68
CA LEU A 322 -14.84 -10.97 -5.33
C LEU A 322 -15.71 -9.80 -5.85
N GLY A 323 -16.85 -10.09 -6.47
CA GLY A 323 -17.83 -9.09 -6.89
C GLY A 323 -17.66 -8.54 -8.31
N LYS A 324 -16.77 -9.11 -9.13
CA LYS A 324 -16.64 -8.76 -10.56
C LYS A 324 -16.92 -9.95 -11.45
N ASP A 325 -18.01 -9.87 -12.21
CA ASP A 325 -18.39 -10.91 -13.15
C ASP A 325 -17.79 -10.63 -14.54
N PHE A 326 -16.72 -11.37 -14.89
CA PHE A 326 -16.10 -11.29 -16.22
C PHE A 326 -16.93 -11.92 -17.34
N THR A 327 -17.98 -12.69 -16.99
CA THR A 327 -18.81 -13.41 -17.98
C THR A 327 -19.92 -12.56 -18.61
N LYS A 328 -20.06 -11.32 -18.13
CA LYS A 328 -21.04 -10.35 -18.59
C LYS A 328 -20.34 -9.15 -19.22
N ASP A 329 -21.01 -8.60 -20.22
CA ASP A 329 -20.66 -7.30 -20.78
C ASP A 329 -20.83 -6.22 -19.70
N ASP A 330 -19.87 -5.31 -19.63
CA ASP A 330 -19.90 -4.04 -18.88
C ASP A 330 -19.82 -2.87 -19.88
N LEU A 331 -20.46 -3.04 -21.04
CA LEU A 331 -20.56 -2.01 -22.08
C LEU A 331 -21.54 -0.92 -21.62
N ARG A 332 -21.10 0.33 -21.69
CA ARG A 332 -21.88 1.51 -21.31
C ARG A 332 -21.81 2.55 -22.43
N ALA A 333 -22.90 3.29 -22.58
CA ALA A 333 -22.99 4.40 -23.49
C ALA A 333 -22.60 5.70 -22.77
N TYR A 334 -21.71 6.46 -23.39
CA TYR A 334 -21.26 7.77 -22.92
C TYR A 334 -21.51 8.82 -24.00
N ASN A 335 -21.67 10.07 -23.60
CA ASN A 335 -21.59 11.20 -24.51
C ASN A 335 -20.13 11.40 -24.93
N ALA A 336 -19.84 11.30 -26.23
CA ALA A 336 -18.47 11.32 -26.75
C ALA A 336 -17.75 12.67 -26.57
N TYR A 337 -18.47 13.74 -26.23
CA TYR A 337 -17.87 15.05 -25.96
C TYR A 337 -17.61 15.31 -24.48
N THR A 338 -18.46 14.82 -23.58
CA THR A 338 -18.34 15.12 -22.14
C THR A 338 -17.81 13.95 -21.32
N GLY A 339 -17.86 12.73 -21.84
CA GLY A 339 -17.52 11.50 -21.10
C GLY A 339 -18.57 11.10 -20.06
N GLU A 340 -19.68 11.83 -19.96
CA GLU A 340 -20.78 11.54 -19.03
C GLU A 340 -21.65 10.39 -19.56
N ALA A 341 -22.44 9.78 -18.66
CA ALA A 341 -23.42 8.78 -19.06
C ALA A 341 -24.38 9.36 -20.11
N TYR A 342 -24.60 8.61 -21.19
CA TYR A 342 -25.41 9.08 -22.30
C TYR A 342 -26.87 9.34 -21.87
N ASP A 343 -27.35 10.56 -22.11
CA ASP A 343 -28.65 11.09 -21.67
C ASP A 343 -29.63 11.35 -22.82
N ASP A 344 -29.45 10.63 -23.94
CA ASP A 344 -30.17 10.82 -25.20
C ASP A 344 -29.86 12.12 -25.97
N TYR A 345 -28.76 12.82 -25.63
CA TYR A 345 -28.27 13.97 -26.37
C TYR A 345 -26.78 13.85 -26.78
N GLY A 346 -26.44 14.40 -27.95
CA GLY A 346 -25.07 14.43 -28.48
C GLY A 346 -24.62 13.12 -29.15
N PRO A 347 -23.36 13.03 -29.59
CA PRO A 347 -22.80 11.79 -30.14
C PRO A 347 -22.62 10.74 -29.04
N ILE A 348 -22.98 9.50 -29.37
CA ILE A 348 -22.80 8.33 -28.50
C ILE A 348 -21.45 7.67 -28.76
N GLU A 349 -20.79 7.26 -27.68
CA GLU A 349 -19.65 6.34 -27.69
C GLU A 349 -19.96 5.17 -26.77
N ILE A 350 -19.65 3.94 -27.21
CA ILE A 350 -19.81 2.73 -26.40
C ILE A 350 -18.44 2.32 -25.92
N ALA A 351 -18.26 2.27 -24.62
CA ALA A 351 -17.02 1.85 -23.98
C ALA A 351 -17.29 0.89 -22.84
N GLY A 352 -16.28 0.11 -22.48
CA GLY A 352 -16.38 -0.93 -21.48
C GLY A 352 -15.86 -2.25 -22.01
N ARG A 353 -16.27 -3.33 -21.36
CA ARG A 353 -15.70 -4.65 -21.57
C ARG A 353 -16.74 -5.65 -22.03
N GLU A 354 -16.45 -6.40 -23.08
CA GLU A 354 -17.25 -7.55 -23.48
C GLU A 354 -17.01 -8.75 -22.55
N ALA A 355 -17.97 -9.67 -22.49
CA ALA A 355 -17.85 -10.91 -21.74
C ALA A 355 -16.63 -11.73 -22.19
N ILE A 356 -15.70 -11.96 -21.24
CA ILE A 356 -14.32 -12.34 -21.55
C ILE A 356 -14.22 -13.68 -22.26
N GLN A 357 -15.12 -14.61 -21.98
CA GLN A 357 -15.15 -15.95 -22.58
C GLN A 357 -15.37 -15.92 -24.09
N TYR A 358 -16.03 -14.88 -24.61
CA TYR A 358 -16.19 -14.69 -26.06
C TYR A 358 -15.00 -13.98 -26.67
N VAL A 359 -14.37 -13.05 -25.94
CA VAL A 359 -13.20 -12.31 -26.45
C VAL A 359 -11.97 -13.21 -26.60
N ILE A 360 -11.78 -14.14 -25.67
CA ILE A 360 -10.63 -15.05 -25.67
C ILE A 360 -10.94 -16.44 -26.26
N ASP A 361 -12.13 -16.62 -26.85
CA ASP A 361 -12.63 -17.91 -27.37
C ASP A 361 -12.47 -19.07 -26.35
N LEU A 362 -12.95 -18.85 -25.12
CA LEU A 362 -12.76 -19.80 -24.02
C LEU A 362 -13.71 -21.00 -24.13
N ASP A 363 -13.14 -22.20 -24.19
CA ASP A 363 -13.93 -23.43 -24.19
C ASP A 363 -14.81 -23.58 -22.94
N ASN A 364 -16.03 -24.06 -23.16
CA ASN A 364 -16.90 -24.51 -22.08
C ASN A 364 -16.31 -25.74 -21.39
N LEU A 365 -16.46 -25.81 -20.07
CA LEU A 365 -16.07 -26.98 -19.30
C LEU A 365 -17.14 -28.06 -19.33
N SER A 366 -16.71 -29.32 -19.20
CA SER A 366 -17.61 -30.40 -18.81
C SER A 366 -18.08 -30.17 -17.37
N GLU A 367 -19.27 -30.67 -17.02
CA GLU A 367 -19.86 -30.50 -15.69
C GLU A 367 -18.89 -30.84 -14.54
N GLU A 368 -18.15 -31.96 -14.65
CA GLU A 368 -17.15 -32.36 -13.64
C GLU A 368 -15.99 -31.36 -13.50
N LYS A 369 -15.51 -30.80 -14.61
CA LYS A 369 -14.41 -29.82 -14.60
C LYS A 369 -14.89 -28.46 -14.10
N ASP A 370 -16.12 -28.11 -14.42
CA ASP A 370 -16.76 -26.88 -13.97
C ASP A 370 -16.93 -26.87 -12.44
N GLN A 371 -17.49 -27.95 -11.89
CA GLN A 371 -17.62 -28.13 -10.44
C GLN A 371 -16.26 -28.09 -9.73
N LEU A 372 -15.22 -28.68 -10.33
CA LEU A 372 -13.87 -28.63 -9.79
C LEU A 372 -13.31 -27.19 -9.81
N ALA A 373 -13.50 -26.45 -10.90
CA ALA A 373 -13.04 -25.07 -11.01
C ALA A 373 -13.71 -24.15 -9.98
N GLN A 374 -15.03 -24.26 -9.82
CA GLN A 374 -15.79 -23.53 -8.80
C GLN A 374 -15.29 -23.86 -7.39
N LYS A 375 -15.03 -25.15 -7.10
CA LYS A 375 -14.50 -25.57 -5.81
C LYS A 375 -13.13 -24.96 -5.51
N ILE A 376 -12.21 -24.97 -6.48
CA ILE A 376 -10.87 -24.38 -6.30
C ILE A 376 -10.97 -22.85 -6.12
N ALA A 377 -11.84 -22.19 -6.88
CA ALA A 377 -12.10 -20.76 -6.73
C ALA A 377 -12.60 -20.41 -5.32
N GLN A 378 -13.53 -21.21 -4.77
CA GLN A 378 -14.01 -21.05 -3.40
C GLN A 378 -12.88 -21.25 -2.37
N GLU A 379 -12.04 -22.26 -2.53
CA GLU A 379 -10.88 -22.50 -1.66
C GLU A 379 -9.83 -21.38 -1.72
N LEU A 380 -9.71 -20.68 -2.85
CA LEU A 380 -8.88 -19.48 -2.98
C LEU A 380 -9.54 -18.28 -2.31
N PHE A 381 -10.82 -18.06 -2.53
CA PHE A 381 -11.59 -16.97 -1.94
C PHE A 381 -11.54 -17.00 -0.40
N GLU A 382 -11.62 -18.20 0.21
CA GLU A 382 -11.53 -18.36 1.67
C GLU A 382 -10.16 -17.98 2.28
N LYS A 383 -9.12 -17.82 1.45
CA LYS A 383 -7.76 -17.44 1.89
C LYS A 383 -7.46 -15.95 1.72
N ILE A 384 -8.33 -15.21 1.03
CA ILE A 384 -8.23 -13.76 0.81
C ILE A 384 -9.01 -13.05 1.93
#